data_AF-A0A1G6E6M5-F1
#
_entry.id   AF-A0A1G6E6M5-F1
#
_cell.length_a   1.000
_cell.length_b   1.000
_cell.length_c   1.000
_cell.angle_alpha   90.00
_cell.angle_beta   90.00
_cell.angle_gamma   90.00
#
_symmetry.space_group_name_H-M   'P 1'
#
loop_
_entity.id
_entity.type
_entity.pdbx_description
1 polymer ?
#
loop_
_entity_poly.entity_id
_entity_poly.type
_entity_poly.pdbx_seq_one_letter_code
_entity_poly.pdbx_strand_id
1 'polypeptide(L)'
;MADAGYNPRWRETGILAGATMIAAIVVTLLFLALADPANGNGFPAGFVLAATGLPFVLAGIVFWAVHRQEAIDRRHGLFED
;
A
#
# COMPACT_ATOMS: atom_id res chain seq x y z
N MET A 1 -12.21 25.98 21.44
CA MET A 1 -10.80 25.67 21.13
C MET A 1 -10.51 24.32 21.77
N ALA A 2 -10.77 23.25 21.00
CA ALA A 2 -10.62 21.86 21.44
C ALA A 2 -9.25 21.36 21.00
N ASP A 3 -8.21 22.00 21.55
CA ASP A 3 -6.83 21.59 21.34
C ASP A 3 -6.50 20.43 22.30
N ALA A 4 -5.71 19.47 21.80
CA ALA A 4 -5.08 18.36 22.54
C ALA A 4 -5.76 16.97 22.54
N GLY A 5 -6.70 16.71 21.63
CA GLY A 5 -7.01 15.33 21.21
C GLY A 5 -5.95 14.77 20.25
N TYR A 6 -4.64 14.96 20.53
CA TYR A 6 -3.46 14.47 19.79
C TYR A 6 -3.21 12.98 20.16
N ASN A 7 -4.23 12.13 20.05
CA ASN A 7 -4.63 11.32 18.89
C ASN A 7 -3.70 10.13 18.56
N PRO A 8 -3.59 9.13 19.45
CA PRO A 8 -2.97 7.85 19.12
C PRO A 8 -3.44 7.29 17.76
N ARG A 9 -4.72 7.48 17.41
CA ARG A 9 -5.30 7.14 16.12
C ARG A 9 -4.62 7.85 14.95
N TRP A 10 -4.50 9.19 14.95
CA TRP A 10 -3.83 9.89 13.83
C TRP A 10 -2.39 9.44 13.64
N ARG A 11 -1.70 9.09 14.74
CA ARG A 11 -0.36 8.51 14.65
C ARG A 11 -0.39 7.13 13.99
N GLU A 12 -1.30 6.24 14.39
CA GLU A 12 -1.45 4.92 13.77
C GLU A 12 -1.85 5.01 12.29
N THR A 13 -2.81 5.87 11.95
CA THR A 13 -3.20 6.16 10.56
C THR A 13 -2.03 6.74 9.76
N GLY A 14 -1.25 7.66 10.33
CA GLY A 14 -0.06 8.21 9.69
C GLY A 14 1.01 7.14 9.41
N ILE A 15 1.24 6.23 10.37
CA ILE A 15 2.14 5.09 10.19
C ILE A 15 1.62 4.16 9.09
N LEU A 16 0.31 3.86 9.07
CA LEU A 16 -0.32 3.02 8.06
C LEU A 16 -0.20 3.65 6.66
N ALA A 17 -0.45 4.96 6.53
CA ALA A 17 -0.30 5.68 5.28
C ALA A 17 1.16 5.63 4.78
N GLY A 18 2.12 5.89 5.67
CA GLY A 18 3.55 5.78 5.36
C GLY A 18 3.96 4.37 4.93
N ALA A 19 3.52 3.34 5.66
CA ALA A 19 3.79 1.94 5.33
C ALA A 19 3.18 1.54 3.97
N THR A 20 1.96 2.00 3.69
CA THR A 20 1.27 1.74 2.42
C THR A 20 2.00 2.39 1.25
N MET A 21 2.44 3.65 1.42
CA MET A 21 3.23 4.36 0.42
C MET A 21 4.57 3.67 0.14
N ILE A 22 5.30 3.28 1.20
CA ILE A 22 6.57 2.55 1.07
C ILE A 22 6.34 1.21 0.35
N ALA A 23 5.32 0.46 0.73
CA ALA A 23 4.99 -0.81 0.08
C ALA A 23 4.69 -0.63 -1.41
N ALA A 24 3.90 0.39 -1.78
CA ALA A 24 3.58 0.69 -3.17
C ALA A 24 4.83 1.08 -3.98
N ILE A 25 5.74 1.88 -3.41
CA ILE A 25 7.02 2.25 -4.04
C ILE A 25 7.87 1.00 -4.26
N VAL A 26 8.05 0.18 -3.23
CA VAL A 26 8.87 -1.05 -3.32
C VAL A 26 8.33 -1.98 -4.40
N VAL A 27 7.02 -2.24 -4.40
CA VAL A 27 6.39 -3.09 -5.43
C VAL A 27 6.59 -2.50 -6.82
N THR A 28 6.40 -1.19 -7.00
CA THR A 28 6.58 -0.53 -8.30
C THR A 28 8.02 -0.69 -8.79
N LEU A 29 9.03 -0.51 -7.93
CA LEU A 29 10.43 -0.68 -8.28
C LEU A 29 10.78 -2.13 -8.65
N LEU A 30 10.22 -3.11 -7.95
CA LEU A 30 10.40 -4.54 -8.26
C LEU A 30 9.84 -4.87 -9.65
N PHE A 31 8.63 -4.40 -9.96
CA PHE A 31 8.02 -4.61 -11.26
C PHE A 31 8.73 -3.85 -12.39
N LEU A 32 9.29 -2.67 -12.12
CA LEU A 32 10.12 -1.95 -13.07
C LEU A 32 11.38 -2.75 -13.44
N ALA A 33 12.04 -3.36 -12.45
CA ALA A 33 13.21 -4.22 -12.67
C ALA A 33 12.87 -5.49 -13.50
N LEU A 34 11.65 -6.00 -13.37
CA LEU A 34 11.14 -7.12 -14.19
C LEU A 34 10.80 -6.70 -15.62
N ALA A 35 10.36 -5.45 -15.82
CA ALA A 35 9.98 -4.91 -17.11
C ALA A 35 11.16 -4.35 -17.92
N ASP A 36 12.36 -4.29 -17.32
CA ASP A 36 13.55 -3.73 -17.96
C ASP A 36 13.92 -4.51 -19.24
N PRO A 37 13.87 -3.89 -20.43
CA PRO A 37 14.22 -4.55 -21.69
C PRO A 37 15.69 -4.92 -21.79
N ALA A 38 16.59 -4.34 -20.99
CA ALA A 38 17.99 -4.74 -20.91
C ALA A 38 18.18 -6.06 -20.14
N ASN A 39 17.15 -6.51 -19.42
CA ASN A 39 17.19 -7.72 -18.62
C ASN A 39 16.80 -8.93 -19.48
N GLY A 40 17.80 -9.56 -20.12
CA GLY A 40 17.60 -10.64 -21.11
C GLY A 40 16.88 -11.90 -20.59
N ASN A 41 16.85 -12.10 -19.26
CA ASN A 41 16.09 -13.20 -18.63
C ASN A 41 14.62 -12.82 -18.36
N GLY A 42 14.30 -11.53 -18.35
CA GLY A 42 12.99 -11.00 -18.01
C GLY A 42 12.16 -10.61 -19.23
N PHE A 43 12.75 -10.17 -20.34
CA PHE A 43 11.96 -9.73 -21.50
C PHE A 43 11.66 -10.88 -22.47
N PRO A 44 10.42 -11.04 -23.01
CA PRO A 44 9.23 -10.21 -22.82
C PRO A 44 8.32 -10.63 -21.64
N ALA A 45 8.56 -11.79 -21.03
CA ALA A 45 7.65 -12.38 -20.04
C ALA A 45 7.44 -11.50 -18.78
N GLY A 46 8.53 -10.97 -18.23
CA GLY A 46 8.58 -10.02 -17.12
C GLY A 46 7.89 -8.69 -17.41
N PHE A 47 7.94 -8.20 -18.65
CA PHE A 47 7.13 -7.04 -19.06
C PHE A 47 5.64 -7.35 -18.99
N VAL A 48 5.20 -8.49 -19.52
CA VAL A 48 3.79 -8.91 -19.46
C VAL A 48 3.34 -9.08 -18.00
N LEU A 49 4.15 -9.77 -17.20
CA LEU A 49 3.90 -9.95 -15.77
C LEU A 49 3.83 -8.61 -15.02
N ALA A 50 4.64 -7.63 -15.39
CA ALA A 50 4.57 -6.30 -14.80
C ALA A 50 3.32 -5.54 -15.22
N ALA A 51 2.99 -5.55 -16.51
CA ALA A 51 1.80 -4.89 -17.03
C ALA A 51 0.51 -5.44 -16.43
N THR A 52 0.42 -6.77 -16.24
CA THR A 52 -0.78 -7.39 -15.68
C THR A 52 -0.75 -7.45 -14.16
N GLY A 53 0.39 -7.77 -13.55
CA GLY A 53 0.52 -8.07 -12.12
C GLY A 53 0.57 -6.84 -11.23
N LEU A 54 1.23 -5.76 -11.67
CA LEU A 54 1.38 -4.55 -10.87
C LEU A 54 0.03 -3.97 -10.41
N PRO A 55 -0.99 -3.82 -11.28
CA PRO A 55 -2.31 -3.35 -10.85
C PRO A 55 -2.95 -4.21 -9.75
N PHE A 56 -2.87 -5.54 -9.86
CA PHE A 56 -3.44 -6.44 -8.84
C PHE A 56 -2.73 -6.35 -7.50
N VAL A 57 -1.39 -6.27 -7.51
CA VAL A 57 -0.62 -6.15 -6.27
C VAL A 57 -0.89 -4.80 -5.59
N LEU A 58 -0.94 -3.70 -6.36
CA LEU A 58 -1.30 -2.39 -5.82
C LEU A 58 -2.72 -2.35 -5.27
N ALA A 59 -3.69 -2.94 -5.98
CA ALA A 59 -5.06 -3.09 -5.46
C ALA A 59 -5.07 -3.88 -4.14
N GLY A 60 -4.31 -4.98 -4.06
CA GLY A 60 -4.15 -5.75 -2.83
C GLY A 60 -3.58 -4.94 -1.66
N ILE A 61 -2.59 -4.08 -1.92
CA ILE A 61 -2.04 -3.16 -0.92
C ILE A 61 -3.11 -2.17 -0.43
N VAL A 62 -3.92 -1.62 -1.32
CA VAL A 62 -5.01 -0.71 -0.97
C VAL A 62 -6.06 -1.42 -0.12
N PHE A 63 -6.54 -2.59 -0.53
CA PHE A 63 -7.51 -3.37 0.26
C PHE A 63 -6.97 -3.74 1.64
N TRP A 64 -5.70 -4.15 1.71
CA TRP A 64 -5.04 -4.40 2.99
C TRP A 64 -5.00 -3.14 3.87
N ALA A 65 -4.65 -1.98 3.29
CA ALA A 65 -4.60 -0.72 4.03
C ALA A 65 -5.99 -0.31 4.53
N VAL A 66 -7.03 -0.45 3.71
CA VAL A 66 -8.43 -0.18 4.11
C VAL A 66 -8.83 -1.07 5.29
N HIS A 67 -8.57 -2.38 5.21
CA HIS A 67 -8.92 -3.31 6.30
C HIS A 67 -8.14 -2.99 7.59
N ARG A 68 -6.89 -2.52 7.48
CA ARG A 68 -6.11 -2.07 8.63
C ARG A 68 -6.63 -0.77 9.22
N GLN A 69 -7.04 0.18 8.39
CA GLN A 69 -7.65 1.43 8.83
C GLN A 69 -8.97 1.14 9.56
N GLU A 70 -9.77 0.21 9.05
CA GLU A 70 -10.99 -0.29 9.69
C GLU A 70 -10.70 -0.84 11.11
N ALA A 71 -9.65 -1.66 11.24
CA ALA A 71 -9.25 -2.20 12.53
C ALA A 71 -8.76 -1.12 13.51
N ILE A 72 -8.07 -0.08 13.02
CA ILE A 72 -7.67 1.09 13.82
C ILE A 72 -8.94 1.83 14.28
N ASP A 73 -9.89 2.09 13.38
CA ASP A 73 -11.11 2.82 13.69
C ASP A 73 -11.99 2.08 14.71
N ARG A 74 -12.11 0.75 14.60
CA ARG A 74 -12.77 -0.09 15.62
C ARG A 74 -12.11 0.01 17.00
N ARG A 75 -10.78 -0.02 17.07
CA ARG A 75 -10.03 0.10 18.35
C ARG A 75 -10.25 1.44 19.03
N HIS A 76 -10.55 2.47 18.25
CA HIS A 76 -10.80 3.82 18.76
C HIS A 76 -12.29 4.17 18.89
N GLY A 77 -13.20 3.20 18.72
CA GLY A 77 -14.63 3.37 18.95
C GLY A 77 -15.34 4.26 17.92
N LEU A 78 -14.81 4.34 16.69
CA LEU A 78 -15.33 5.17 15.61
C LEU A 78 -15.94 4.37 14.47
N PHE A 79 -16.19 3.08 14.70
CA PHE A 79 -16.87 2.23 13.76
C PHE A 79 -18.37 2.28 14.04
N GLU A 80 -19.14 2.80 13.10
CA GLU A 80 -20.60 2.64 13.09
C GLU A 80 -20.92 1.24 12.54
N ASP A 81 -21.69 0.46 13.30
CA ASP A 81 -22.18 -0.89 12.93
C ASP A 81 -23.16 -0.85 11.74
#